data_AF-A0A8T5HXF1-F1
#
_entry.id   AF-A0A8T5HXF1-F1
#
_cell.length_a   1.000
_cell.length_b   1.000
_cell.length_c   1.000
_cell.angle_alpha   90.00
_cell.angle_beta   90.00
_cell.angle_gamma   90.00
#
_symmetry.space_group_name_H-M   'P 1'
#
loop_
_entity.id
_entity.type
_entity.pdbx_description
1 polymer ?
#
loop_
_entity_poly.entity_id
_entity_poly.type
_entity_poly.pdbx_seq_one_letter_code
_entity_poly.pdbx_strand_id
1 'polypeptide(L)'
;MVDKGVCIRFYKRKDIQQAMVEHALNKEIGVRYGDGFGKRPDMIMYPQEVLELALKGVTSFHGSEELWDNPLSISSNMSRKELDEMRIGWDLVLDIDCPDWEISKLTTHLFIKALKDNGIKEISCKFSGNKGFHIGVPFEVFPKEVADKKTKDIFPEGPKKIAQYLLNIITTRYVQVKENKIFFDNDYSFTLSELKEKFGEQKFLINKCLKCKKEIKEAKKEIIEFICPRCDQKIVGDQNFLKCEKCNILMNKMEHTKSLCPCGSNEYNSIFDPLSIIEVDTILISSRHLFRMPYSLHEKSGLVSLPIDPDKVMQFEKKMAHPNTVTISDITFMDRNISGESGRRLLLNALDFEVKIEEERDYGREMKFEEVRIESPIQEDFFPPCIKQILTNGLIDGKKRAIFILSNFLGKIGWEKKEIELYLLKWNREKNSNPLRDNYIITQMKTFVAGAKLPPNCSNEAYYKDLGVCHSDALCGRLKNPTNYTILRWKRWLRDREDDKKSKKDDDGKESKEDKKNKSKVNQKNEELKANKNNENKEDEISKEKENKN
;
A
#
# COMPACT_ATOMS: atom_id res chain seq x y z
N MET A 1 -35.79 9.36 -10.62
CA MET A 1 -35.45 10.78 -10.86
C MET A 1 -36.43 11.62 -10.07
N VAL A 2 -35.95 12.67 -9.41
CA VAL A 2 -36.80 13.60 -8.64
C VAL A 2 -37.75 14.34 -9.57
N ASP A 3 -39.04 14.40 -9.21
CA ASP A 3 -40.01 15.22 -9.92
C ASP A 3 -39.60 16.71 -9.88
N LYS A 4 -39.61 17.37 -11.05
CA LYS A 4 -39.20 18.78 -11.17
C LYS A 4 -40.10 19.70 -10.34
N GLY A 5 -41.39 19.40 -10.26
CA GLY A 5 -42.33 20.15 -9.43
C GLY A 5 -42.02 20.05 -7.94
N VAL A 6 -41.73 18.84 -7.44
CA VAL A 6 -41.28 18.60 -6.06
C VAL A 6 -39.98 19.35 -5.78
N CYS A 7 -38.99 19.24 -6.66
CA CYS A 7 -37.69 19.90 -6.52
C CYS A 7 -37.83 21.43 -6.36
N ILE A 8 -38.57 22.07 -7.27
CA ILE A 8 -38.77 23.52 -7.24
C ILE A 8 -39.56 23.94 -6.00
N ARG A 9 -40.64 23.22 -5.64
CA ARG A 9 -41.41 23.54 -4.42
C ARG A 9 -40.56 23.46 -3.16
N PHE A 10 -39.69 22.47 -3.07
CA PHE A 10 -38.81 22.29 -1.93
C PHE A 10 -37.78 23.43 -1.84
N TYR A 11 -37.02 23.70 -2.91
CA TYR A 11 -36.02 24.77 -2.92
C TYR A 11 -36.62 26.18 -2.95
N LYS A 12 -37.94 26.34 -3.18
CA LYS A 12 -38.63 27.63 -3.04
C LYS A 12 -38.78 28.07 -1.58
N ARG A 13 -38.69 27.15 -0.62
CA ARG A 13 -38.88 27.47 0.79
C ARG A 13 -37.72 28.31 1.31
N LYS A 14 -38.03 29.43 1.99
CA LYS A 14 -37.03 30.40 2.46
C LYS A 14 -36.13 29.84 3.57
N ASP A 15 -36.69 29.00 4.43
CA ASP A 15 -35.96 28.30 5.49
C ASP A 15 -34.87 27.37 4.90
N ILE A 16 -35.21 26.60 3.86
CA ILE A 16 -34.26 25.73 3.14
C ILE A 16 -33.17 26.55 2.45
N GLN A 17 -33.57 27.61 1.73
CA GLN A 17 -32.62 28.49 1.04
C GLN A 17 -31.58 29.06 2.01
N GLN A 18 -32.04 29.56 3.16
CA GLN A 18 -31.19 30.16 4.17
C GLN A 18 -30.20 29.13 4.75
N ALA A 19 -30.69 27.98 5.20
CA ALA A 19 -29.85 26.93 5.78
C ALA A 19 -28.79 26.39 4.79
N MET A 20 -29.13 26.30 3.50
CA MET A 20 -28.17 25.87 2.48
C MET A 20 -27.08 26.91 2.24
N VAL A 21 -27.42 28.20 2.20
CA VAL A 21 -26.44 29.27 2.01
C VAL A 21 -25.51 29.42 3.22
N GLU A 22 -26.04 29.30 4.43
CA GLU A 22 -25.22 29.28 5.65
C GLU A 22 -24.17 28.18 5.62
N HIS A 23 -24.56 26.97 5.18
CA HIS A 23 -23.61 25.87 5.02
C HIS A 23 -22.62 26.08 3.85
N ALA A 24 -23.01 26.82 2.80
CA ALA A 24 -22.17 27.07 1.61
C ALA A 24 -21.01 28.02 1.87
N LEU A 25 -21.03 28.75 2.99
CA LEU A 25 -20.04 29.77 3.31
C LEU A 25 -18.62 29.20 3.28
N ASN A 26 -17.72 29.88 2.57
CA ASN A 26 -16.32 29.49 2.35
C ASN A 26 -16.11 28.12 1.67
N LYS A 27 -17.14 27.49 1.10
CA LYS A 27 -17.01 26.22 0.38
C LYS A 27 -17.04 26.43 -1.13
N GLU A 28 -16.30 25.58 -1.85
CA GLU A 28 -16.51 25.39 -3.29
C GLU A 28 -17.83 24.63 -3.48
N ILE A 29 -18.72 25.16 -4.32
CA ILE A 29 -20.00 24.56 -4.62
C ILE A 29 -19.95 23.81 -5.96
N GLY A 30 -20.54 22.63 -5.98
CA GLY A 30 -20.83 21.87 -7.19
C GLY A 30 -22.29 21.50 -7.26
N VAL A 31 -22.92 21.74 -8.42
CA VAL A 31 -24.33 21.42 -8.66
C VAL A 31 -24.47 20.27 -9.64
N ARG A 32 -25.59 19.54 -9.57
CA ARG A 32 -25.94 18.53 -10.59
C ARG A 32 -27.25 18.84 -11.28
N TYR A 33 -27.31 18.53 -12.56
CA TYR A 33 -28.49 18.60 -13.43
C TYR A 33 -28.96 17.16 -13.72
N GLY A 34 -29.57 16.50 -12.73
CA GLY A 34 -29.80 15.05 -12.79
C GLY A 34 -28.47 14.30 -12.89
N ASP A 35 -28.21 13.67 -14.03
CA ASP A 35 -26.96 12.94 -14.27
C ASP A 35 -25.77 13.83 -14.70
N GLY A 36 -26.03 15.08 -15.10
CA GLY A 36 -24.98 16.04 -15.49
C GLY A 36 -24.39 16.82 -14.32
N PHE A 37 -23.18 17.39 -14.50
CA PHE A 37 -22.49 18.21 -13.52
C PHE A 37 -22.38 19.67 -13.98
N GLY A 38 -22.53 20.61 -13.05
CA GLY A 38 -22.25 22.02 -13.25
C GLY A 38 -20.74 22.31 -13.37
N LYS A 39 -20.41 23.50 -13.89
CA LYS A 39 -19.03 23.97 -13.94
C LYS A 39 -18.52 24.31 -12.54
N ARG A 40 -17.19 24.23 -12.35
CA ARG A 40 -16.49 24.47 -11.09
C ARG A 40 -15.22 25.30 -11.34
N PRO A 41 -14.76 26.12 -10.37
CA PRO A 41 -15.39 26.37 -9.07
C PRO A 41 -16.67 27.21 -9.19
N ASP A 42 -17.52 27.13 -8.17
CA ASP A 42 -18.72 27.96 -8.05
C ASP A 42 -18.99 28.28 -6.57
N MET A 43 -19.88 29.23 -6.31
CA MET A 43 -20.30 29.62 -4.96
C MET A 43 -21.79 29.99 -4.92
N ILE A 44 -22.40 29.92 -3.73
CA ILE A 44 -23.76 30.41 -3.51
C ILE A 44 -23.70 31.36 -2.32
N MET A 45 -24.09 32.62 -2.53
CA MET A 45 -24.04 33.68 -1.51
C MET A 45 -25.42 34.16 -1.09
N TYR A 46 -26.41 34.04 -1.96
CA TYR A 46 -27.74 34.58 -1.69
C TYR A 46 -28.80 33.47 -1.66
N PRO A 47 -29.71 33.45 -0.67
CA PRO A 47 -30.74 32.41 -0.55
C PRO A 47 -31.54 32.18 -1.84
N GLN A 48 -31.83 33.25 -2.58
CA GLN A 48 -32.60 33.19 -3.82
C GLN A 48 -31.90 32.40 -4.94
N GLU A 49 -30.56 32.35 -4.95
CA GLU A 49 -29.78 31.63 -5.98
C GLU A 49 -30.07 30.12 -5.96
N VAL A 50 -30.35 29.54 -4.79
CA VAL A 50 -30.74 28.13 -4.66
C VAL A 50 -31.99 27.83 -5.49
N LEU A 51 -33.00 28.71 -5.43
CA LEU A 51 -34.22 28.57 -6.25
C LEU A 51 -33.95 28.84 -7.73
N GLU A 52 -33.14 29.85 -8.06
CA GLU A 52 -32.81 30.15 -9.45
C GLU A 52 -32.08 29.00 -10.14
N LEU A 53 -31.15 28.35 -9.44
CA LEU A 53 -30.45 27.16 -9.90
C LEU A 53 -31.44 25.99 -10.05
N ALA A 54 -32.34 25.78 -9.09
CA ALA A 54 -33.38 24.76 -9.20
C ALA A 54 -34.32 24.99 -10.41
N LEU A 55 -34.69 26.24 -10.70
CA LEU A 55 -35.48 26.61 -11.88
C LEU A 55 -34.74 26.31 -13.20
N LYS A 56 -33.41 26.45 -13.20
CA LYS A 56 -32.52 26.05 -14.31
C LYS A 56 -32.30 24.54 -14.41
N GLY A 57 -32.93 23.74 -13.54
CA GLY A 57 -32.87 22.27 -13.59
C GLY A 57 -31.82 21.64 -12.68
N VAL A 58 -31.21 22.40 -11.75
CA VAL A 58 -30.37 21.81 -10.72
C VAL A 58 -31.23 20.94 -9.80
N THR A 59 -30.78 19.71 -9.60
CA THR A 59 -31.42 18.74 -8.71
C THR A 59 -30.79 18.73 -7.33
N SER A 60 -29.49 19.00 -7.23
CA SER A 60 -28.72 18.82 -6.00
C SER A 60 -27.48 19.69 -5.94
N PHE A 61 -27.05 19.92 -4.70
CA PHE A 61 -26.00 20.84 -4.31
C PHE A 61 -24.98 20.12 -3.43
N HIS A 62 -23.71 20.33 -3.71
CA HIS A 62 -22.58 19.71 -3.04
C HIS A 62 -21.58 20.78 -2.66
N GLY A 63 -20.95 20.63 -1.49
CA GLY A 63 -19.96 21.56 -0.97
C GLY A 63 -18.65 20.85 -0.68
N SER A 64 -17.54 21.59 -0.74
CA SER A 64 -16.22 21.04 -0.43
C SER A 64 -16.04 20.77 1.06
N GLU A 65 -15.22 19.78 1.38
CA GLU A 65 -14.66 19.60 2.73
C GLU A 65 -13.70 20.74 3.09
N GLU A 66 -12.91 21.17 2.11
CA GLU A 66 -12.00 22.31 2.22
C GLU A 66 -12.77 23.62 2.36
N LEU A 67 -12.20 24.54 3.15
CA LEU A 67 -12.65 25.91 3.33
C LEU A 67 -11.66 26.85 2.67
N TRP A 68 -12.18 27.75 1.85
CA TRP A 68 -11.41 28.66 1.03
C TRP A 68 -11.68 30.10 1.43
N ASP A 69 -10.63 30.92 1.40
CA ASP A 69 -10.77 32.37 1.54
C ASP A 69 -11.69 32.93 0.43
N ASN A 70 -11.39 32.58 -0.82
CA ASN A 70 -12.24 32.82 -1.98
C ASN A 70 -12.35 31.55 -2.85
N PRO A 71 -13.49 30.81 -2.82
CA PRO A 71 -13.68 29.61 -3.62
C PRO A 71 -13.54 29.83 -5.13
N LEU A 72 -13.85 31.01 -5.67
CA LEU A 72 -13.77 31.27 -7.11
C LEU A 72 -12.32 31.43 -7.62
N SER A 73 -11.35 31.58 -6.72
CA SER A 73 -9.94 31.73 -7.09
C SER A 73 -9.24 30.41 -7.36
N ILE A 74 -9.82 29.26 -6.97
CA ILE A 74 -9.15 27.96 -7.09
C ILE A 74 -9.32 27.35 -8.50
N SER A 75 -8.38 26.48 -8.90
CA SER A 75 -8.49 25.72 -10.15
C SER A 75 -7.86 24.33 -10.04
N SER A 76 -8.20 23.43 -10.97
CA SER A 76 -7.66 22.06 -10.99
C SER A 76 -6.18 21.99 -11.39
N ASN A 77 -5.66 23.06 -11.99
CA ASN A 77 -4.29 23.11 -12.51
C ASN A 77 -3.30 23.68 -11.49
N MET A 78 -3.79 24.13 -10.33
CA MET A 78 -2.96 24.65 -9.26
C MET A 78 -2.18 23.55 -8.57
N SER A 79 -0.96 23.88 -8.20
CA SER A 79 -0.11 23.06 -7.34
C SER A 79 -0.69 22.97 -5.93
N ARG A 80 -0.24 21.97 -5.18
CA ARG A 80 -0.64 21.77 -3.79
C ARG A 80 -0.36 23.02 -2.94
N LYS A 81 0.79 23.65 -3.14
CA LYS A 81 1.23 24.83 -2.39
C LYS A 81 0.30 26.03 -2.63
N GLU A 82 -0.09 26.28 -3.88
CA GLU A 82 -1.03 27.37 -4.22
C GLU A 82 -2.41 27.14 -3.59
N LEU A 83 -2.89 25.89 -3.57
CA LEU A 83 -4.13 25.55 -2.87
C LEU A 83 -4.00 25.76 -1.35
N ASP A 84 -2.88 25.36 -0.74
CA ASP A 84 -2.65 25.51 0.70
C ASP A 84 -2.61 27.00 1.12
N GLU A 85 -2.10 27.89 0.26
CA GLU A 85 -2.09 29.33 0.48
C GLU A 85 -3.50 29.95 0.52
N MET A 86 -4.43 29.45 -0.29
CA MET A 86 -5.83 29.92 -0.33
C MET A 86 -6.74 29.20 0.68
N ARG A 87 -6.32 28.06 1.22
CA ARG A 87 -7.10 27.29 2.18
C ARG A 87 -7.04 27.94 3.56
N ILE A 88 -8.21 28.20 4.13
CA ILE A 88 -8.37 28.71 5.49
C ILE A 88 -8.62 27.60 6.51
N GLY A 89 -9.13 26.44 6.06
CA GLY A 89 -9.40 25.28 6.92
C GLY A 89 -9.97 24.09 6.13
N TRP A 90 -10.39 23.06 6.85
CA TRP A 90 -11.08 21.91 6.29
C TRP A 90 -11.98 21.28 7.36
N ASP A 91 -13.19 20.89 6.98
CA ASP A 91 -14.06 20.15 7.88
C ASP A 91 -13.77 18.65 7.77
N LEU A 92 -13.82 17.93 8.89
CA LEU A 92 -13.79 16.48 8.85
C LEU A 92 -15.17 15.97 8.43
N VAL A 93 -15.25 15.32 7.28
CA VAL A 93 -16.45 14.64 6.79
C VAL A 93 -16.18 13.16 6.63
N LEU A 94 -16.92 12.34 7.37
CA LEU A 94 -16.90 10.89 7.19
C LEU A 94 -18.16 10.51 6.42
N ASP A 95 -18.01 10.13 5.15
CA ASP A 95 -19.12 9.72 4.28
C ASP A 95 -19.37 8.21 4.39
N ILE A 96 -20.20 7.80 5.35
CA ILE A 96 -20.51 6.40 5.60
C ILE A 96 -21.50 5.92 4.53
N ASP A 97 -21.00 5.27 3.47
CA ASP A 97 -21.81 4.57 2.49
C ASP A 97 -21.63 3.07 2.62
N CYS A 98 -22.77 2.38 2.72
CA CYS A 98 -22.84 0.94 2.88
C CYS A 98 -24.03 0.43 2.05
N PRO A 99 -23.86 -0.65 1.28
CA PRO A 99 -24.94 -1.25 0.49
C PRO A 99 -26.19 -1.61 1.31
N ASP A 100 -25.99 -1.96 2.58
CA ASP A 100 -27.02 -2.35 3.55
C ASP A 100 -27.39 -1.20 4.49
N TRP A 101 -28.69 -0.97 4.63
CA TRP A 101 -29.23 0.16 5.40
C TRP A 101 -29.05 0.02 6.92
N GLU A 102 -29.18 -1.19 7.44
CA GLU A 102 -29.06 -1.45 8.87
C GLU A 102 -27.61 -1.27 9.32
N ILE A 103 -26.68 -1.82 8.54
CA ILE A 103 -25.24 -1.74 8.79
C ILE A 103 -24.72 -0.32 8.57
N SER A 104 -25.28 0.44 7.63
CA SER A 104 -25.00 1.87 7.48
C SER A 104 -25.29 2.67 8.76
N LYS A 105 -26.48 2.47 9.37
CA LYS A 105 -26.84 3.12 10.64
C LYS A 105 -25.91 2.69 11.77
N LEU A 106 -25.63 1.39 11.88
CA LEU A 106 -24.75 0.84 12.91
C LEU A 106 -23.32 1.38 12.78
N THR A 107 -22.77 1.40 11.57
CA THR A 107 -21.43 1.93 11.29
C THR A 107 -21.36 3.40 11.68
N THR A 108 -22.36 4.18 11.27
CA THR A 108 -22.48 5.60 11.63
C THR A 108 -22.51 5.79 13.16
N HIS A 109 -23.32 4.99 13.86
CA HIS A 109 -23.39 5.01 15.32
C HIS A 109 -22.03 4.71 15.97
N LEU A 110 -21.29 3.72 15.47
CA LEU A 110 -19.97 3.35 15.98
C LEU A 110 -18.91 4.45 15.75
N PHE A 111 -18.94 5.12 14.60
CA PHE A 111 -18.07 6.28 14.35
C PHE A 111 -18.38 7.45 15.29
N ILE A 112 -19.67 7.75 15.52
CA ILE A 112 -20.08 8.78 16.49
C ILE A 112 -19.58 8.42 17.89
N LYS A 113 -19.73 7.16 18.31
CA LYS A 113 -19.23 6.67 19.60
C LYS A 113 -17.70 6.81 19.70
N ALA A 114 -16.96 6.41 18.67
CA ALA A 114 -15.50 6.54 18.63
C ALA A 114 -15.03 8.01 18.67
N LEU A 115 -15.77 8.94 18.05
CA LEU A 115 -15.50 10.37 18.15
C LEU A 115 -15.75 10.89 19.58
N LYS A 116 -16.86 10.49 20.21
CA LYS A 116 -17.19 10.85 21.59
C LYS A 116 -16.15 10.34 22.59
N ASP A 117 -15.66 9.12 22.43
CA ASP A 117 -14.56 8.58 23.26
C ASP A 117 -13.30 9.42 23.16
N ASN A 118 -13.04 9.99 21.97
CA ASN A 118 -11.95 10.92 21.72
C ASN A 118 -12.24 12.35 22.17
N GLY A 119 -13.42 12.59 22.76
CA GLY A 119 -13.77 13.82 23.47
C GLY A 119 -14.38 14.89 22.58
N ILE A 120 -14.69 14.57 21.33
CA ILE A 120 -15.36 15.50 20.42
C ILE A 120 -16.78 15.69 20.90
N LYS A 121 -17.17 16.94 21.11
CA LYS A 121 -18.54 17.31 21.50
C LYS A 121 -19.32 17.85 20.31
N GLU A 122 -18.63 18.51 19.39
CA GLU A 122 -19.16 19.21 18.22
C GLU A 122 -19.35 18.23 17.04
N ILE A 123 -20.00 17.09 17.32
CA ILE A 123 -20.32 16.07 16.32
C ILE A 123 -21.67 16.41 15.73
N SER A 124 -21.75 16.42 14.40
CA SER A 124 -23.00 16.53 13.67
C SER A 124 -23.19 15.33 12.74
N CYS A 125 -24.44 14.97 12.46
CA CYS A 125 -24.77 13.85 11.58
C CYS A 125 -25.88 14.27 10.63
N LYS A 126 -25.85 13.77 9.39
CA LYS A 126 -26.95 13.91 8.46
C LYS A 126 -27.13 12.66 7.61
N PHE A 127 -28.37 12.38 7.24
CA PHE A 127 -28.66 11.40 6.21
C PHE A 127 -28.15 11.89 4.85
N SER A 128 -27.50 11.05 4.05
CA SER A 128 -26.92 11.45 2.75
C SER A 128 -27.96 11.57 1.62
N GLY A 129 -29.19 11.11 1.86
CA GLY A 129 -30.28 11.10 0.89
C GLY A 129 -30.55 9.74 0.24
N ASN A 130 -29.69 8.73 0.44
CA ASN A 130 -29.88 7.39 -0.13
C ASN A 130 -29.80 6.26 0.91
N LYS A 131 -28.61 5.72 1.13
CA LYS A 131 -28.35 4.60 2.05
C LYS A 131 -27.26 4.90 3.07
N GLY A 132 -26.62 6.07 2.99
CA GLY A 132 -25.51 6.46 3.85
C GLY A 132 -25.83 7.64 4.77
N PHE A 133 -24.84 7.99 5.57
CA PHE A 133 -24.85 9.14 6.47
C PHE A 133 -23.51 9.87 6.37
N HIS A 134 -23.54 11.18 6.55
CA HIS A 134 -22.31 11.96 6.74
C HIS A 134 -22.21 12.34 8.20
N ILE A 135 -21.03 12.13 8.78
CA ILE A 135 -20.67 12.66 10.09
C ILE A 135 -19.75 13.86 9.86
N GLY A 136 -20.06 14.99 10.47
CA GLY A 136 -19.32 16.24 10.31
C GLY A 136 -18.74 16.72 11.63
N VAL A 137 -17.46 17.08 11.63
CA VAL A 137 -16.79 17.84 12.70
C VAL A 137 -16.17 19.09 12.08
N PRO A 138 -16.56 20.31 12.52
CA PRO A 138 -16.05 21.55 11.93
C PRO A 138 -14.54 21.72 12.12
N PHE A 139 -13.89 22.44 11.19
CA PHE A 139 -12.46 22.77 11.31
C PHE A 139 -12.09 23.44 12.64
N GLU A 140 -12.96 24.30 13.14
CA GLU A 140 -12.75 25.14 14.32
C GLU A 140 -12.58 24.33 15.61
N VAL A 141 -12.96 23.06 15.60
CA VAL A 141 -12.76 22.11 16.70
C VAL A 141 -11.29 21.74 16.89
N PHE A 142 -10.49 21.81 15.81
CA PHE A 142 -9.11 21.39 15.80
C PHE A 142 -8.15 22.54 16.18
N PRO A 143 -6.97 22.25 16.74
CA PRO A 143 -5.93 23.25 16.97
C PRO A 143 -5.60 24.02 15.71
N LYS A 144 -5.16 25.28 15.84
CA LYS A 144 -4.56 26.02 14.73
C LYS A 144 -3.25 25.38 14.23
N GLU A 145 -2.49 24.76 15.13
CA GLU A 145 -1.19 24.13 14.85
C GLU A 145 -1.02 22.82 15.63
N VAL A 146 -0.40 21.82 14.99
CA VAL A 146 -0.09 20.52 15.57
C VAL A 146 1.23 20.01 15.00
N ALA A 147 2.12 19.48 15.85
CA ALA A 147 3.44 18.96 15.46
C ALA A 147 4.22 19.92 14.52
N ASP A 148 4.31 21.20 14.91
CA ASP A 148 4.96 22.29 14.18
C ASP A 148 4.44 22.56 12.75
N LYS A 149 3.21 22.11 12.45
CA LYS A 149 2.51 22.37 11.19
C LYS A 149 1.18 23.07 11.45
N LYS A 150 0.79 23.99 10.57
CA LYS A 150 -0.55 24.56 10.60
C LYS A 150 -1.57 23.49 10.23
N THR A 151 -2.61 23.35 11.02
CA THR A 151 -3.61 22.30 10.82
C THR A 151 -4.34 22.47 9.48
N LYS A 152 -4.55 23.70 9.00
CA LYS A 152 -5.15 23.94 7.68
C LYS A 152 -4.32 23.36 6.51
N ASP A 153 -3.00 23.19 6.68
CA ASP A 153 -2.09 22.77 5.62
C ASP A 153 -1.95 21.24 5.54
N ILE A 154 -2.42 20.49 6.55
CA ILE A 154 -2.31 19.02 6.58
C ILE A 154 -3.44 18.30 5.83
N PHE A 155 -4.32 18.99 5.11
CA PHE A 155 -5.30 18.33 4.22
C PHE A 155 -4.56 17.59 3.07
N PRO A 156 -5.16 16.59 2.39
CA PRO A 156 -6.21 15.71 2.90
C PRO A 156 -5.68 14.72 3.96
N GLU A 157 -4.40 14.73 4.29
CA GLU A 157 -3.78 13.71 5.15
C GLU A 157 -4.31 13.73 6.59
N GLY A 158 -4.58 14.90 7.16
CA GLY A 158 -5.18 15.04 8.50
C GLY A 158 -6.50 14.27 8.62
N PRO A 159 -7.54 14.62 7.83
CA PRO A 159 -8.79 13.88 7.78
C PRO A 159 -8.66 12.39 7.50
N LYS A 160 -7.82 12.00 6.51
CA LYS A 160 -7.59 10.58 6.20
C LYS A 160 -7.06 9.80 7.41
N LYS A 161 -6.08 10.37 8.10
CA LYS A 161 -5.49 9.75 9.30
C LYS A 161 -6.51 9.63 10.42
N ILE A 162 -7.35 10.65 10.60
CA ILE A 162 -8.46 10.59 11.57
C ILE A 162 -9.43 9.45 11.21
N ALA A 163 -9.86 9.35 9.94
CA ALA A 163 -10.77 8.29 9.49
C ALA A 163 -10.18 6.89 9.74
N GLN A 164 -8.90 6.67 9.39
CA GLN A 164 -8.20 5.41 9.62
C GLN A 164 -8.04 5.08 11.11
N TYR A 165 -7.71 6.08 11.93
CA TYR A 165 -7.59 5.93 13.37
C TYR A 165 -8.93 5.55 14.03
N LEU A 166 -10.02 6.22 13.65
CA LEU A 166 -11.37 5.91 14.13
C LEU A 166 -11.79 4.50 13.71
N LEU A 167 -11.52 4.10 12.47
CA LEU A 167 -11.80 2.76 11.99
C LEU A 167 -11.06 1.68 12.81
N ASN A 168 -9.80 1.96 13.17
CA ASN A 168 -9.04 1.08 14.06
C ASN A 168 -9.65 1.01 15.46
N ILE A 169 -10.10 2.14 16.03
CA ILE A 169 -10.79 2.14 17.33
C ILE A 169 -12.05 1.26 17.26
N ILE A 170 -12.86 1.44 16.22
CA ILE A 170 -14.10 0.68 16.03
C ILE A 170 -13.79 -0.82 15.97
N THR A 171 -12.88 -1.22 15.09
CA THR A 171 -12.56 -2.64 14.89
C THR A 171 -11.91 -3.30 16.11
N THR A 172 -11.20 -2.53 16.96
CA THR A 172 -10.50 -3.08 18.12
C THR A 172 -11.32 -3.06 19.41
N ARG A 173 -12.16 -2.05 19.61
CA ARG A 173 -12.93 -1.87 20.85
C ARG A 173 -14.38 -2.30 20.72
N TYR A 174 -14.98 -2.04 19.57
CA TYR A 174 -16.41 -2.20 19.36
C TYR A 174 -16.78 -3.41 18.52
N VAL A 175 -15.80 -4.08 17.90
CA VAL A 175 -16.04 -5.29 17.12
C VAL A 175 -15.36 -6.49 17.75
N GLN A 176 -16.12 -7.56 17.97
CA GLN A 176 -15.60 -8.82 18.49
C GLN A 176 -16.03 -9.99 17.62
N VAL A 177 -15.13 -10.92 17.35
CA VAL A 177 -15.43 -12.15 16.61
C VAL A 177 -15.45 -13.30 17.61
N LYS A 178 -16.60 -13.97 17.77
CA LYS A 178 -16.78 -15.14 18.65
C LYS A 178 -17.71 -16.14 17.95
N GLU A 179 -17.36 -17.42 17.98
CA GLU A 179 -18.22 -18.52 17.50
C GLU A 179 -18.79 -18.30 16.07
N ASN A 180 -17.96 -17.79 15.14
CA ASN A 180 -18.37 -17.42 13.77
C ASN A 180 -19.47 -16.34 13.67
N LYS A 181 -19.68 -15.58 14.75
CA LYS A 181 -20.48 -14.36 14.78
C LYS A 181 -19.57 -13.15 15.02
N ILE A 182 -19.99 -12.03 14.44
CA ILE A 182 -19.34 -10.73 14.62
C ILE A 182 -20.31 -9.88 15.44
N PHE A 183 -19.85 -9.47 16.61
CA PHE A 183 -20.58 -8.62 17.54
C PHE A 183 -20.10 -7.18 17.38
N PHE A 184 -21.05 -6.26 17.28
CA PHE A 184 -20.84 -4.82 17.20
C PHE A 184 -21.47 -4.17 18.42
N ASP A 185 -20.65 -3.47 19.19
CA ASP A 185 -21.02 -2.81 20.45
C ASP A 185 -21.70 -3.72 21.49
N ASN A 186 -21.47 -5.03 21.41
CA ASN A 186 -22.14 -6.09 22.19
C ASN A 186 -23.66 -6.23 21.98
N ASP A 187 -24.34 -5.21 21.47
CA ASP A 187 -25.79 -5.17 21.30
C ASP A 187 -26.26 -5.71 19.95
N TYR A 188 -25.39 -5.68 18.94
CA TYR A 188 -25.70 -6.12 17.58
C TYR A 188 -24.79 -7.28 17.18
N SER A 189 -25.32 -8.27 16.47
CA SER A 189 -24.51 -9.39 15.99
C SER A 189 -24.95 -9.88 14.63
N PHE A 190 -23.99 -10.26 13.79
CA PHE A 190 -24.22 -10.87 12.49
C PHE A 190 -23.39 -12.14 12.36
N THR A 191 -23.99 -13.20 11.84
CA THR A 191 -23.31 -14.39 11.37
C THR A 191 -22.60 -14.11 10.05
N LEU A 192 -21.57 -14.90 9.74
CA LEU A 192 -20.92 -14.82 8.43
C LEU A 192 -21.91 -15.09 7.27
N SER A 193 -22.93 -15.93 7.48
CA SER A 193 -23.95 -16.21 6.48
C SER A 193 -24.83 -14.99 6.19
N GLU A 194 -25.27 -14.25 7.20
CA GLU A 194 -26.05 -13.01 7.03
C GLU A 194 -25.23 -11.92 6.32
N LEU A 195 -23.94 -11.80 6.64
CA LEU A 195 -23.06 -10.86 5.94
C LEU A 195 -22.85 -11.25 4.48
N LYS A 196 -22.71 -12.55 4.18
CA LYS A 196 -22.62 -13.04 2.80
C LYS A 196 -23.89 -12.76 2.01
N GLU A 197 -25.06 -12.88 2.63
CA GLU A 197 -26.33 -12.55 1.99
C GLU A 197 -26.43 -11.05 1.66
N LYS A 198 -25.96 -10.18 2.57
CA LYS A 198 -26.02 -8.72 2.41
C LYS A 198 -24.95 -8.17 1.44
N PHE A 199 -23.74 -8.71 1.45
CA PHE A 199 -22.57 -8.13 0.74
C PHE A 199 -21.91 -9.06 -0.29
N GLY A 200 -22.43 -10.28 -0.46
CA GLY A 200 -21.84 -11.30 -1.31
C GLY A 200 -20.65 -12.02 -0.67
N GLU A 201 -20.00 -12.88 -1.45
CA GLU A 201 -18.79 -13.59 -1.02
C GLU A 201 -17.60 -12.63 -0.91
N GLN A 202 -17.29 -12.23 0.32
CA GLN A 202 -16.15 -11.39 0.65
C GLN A 202 -15.31 -11.98 1.78
N LYS A 203 -14.08 -11.48 1.92
CA LYS A 203 -13.20 -11.83 3.03
C LYS A 203 -13.55 -11.00 4.27
N PHE A 204 -14.58 -11.40 5.01
CA PHE A 204 -15.03 -10.71 6.22
C PHE A 204 -14.05 -10.83 7.41
N LEU A 205 -13.23 -11.87 7.42
CA LEU A 205 -12.29 -12.15 8.51
C LEU A 205 -10.85 -12.18 8.00
N ILE A 206 -9.97 -11.51 8.73
CA ILE A 206 -8.52 -11.52 8.53
C ILE A 206 -7.86 -12.18 9.73
N ASN A 207 -6.96 -13.13 9.45
CA ASN A 207 -6.14 -13.75 10.49
C ASN A 207 -4.89 -12.90 10.71
N LYS A 208 -4.73 -12.35 11.91
CA LYS A 208 -3.50 -11.66 12.33
C LYS A 208 -2.70 -12.56 13.26
N CYS A 209 -1.40 -12.64 13.04
CA CYS A 209 -0.53 -13.43 13.90
C CYS A 209 -0.44 -12.79 15.29
N LEU A 210 -0.53 -13.60 16.35
CA LEU A 210 -0.48 -13.10 17.72
C LEU A 210 0.90 -12.51 18.08
N LYS A 211 1.98 -13.07 17.51
CA LYS A 211 3.36 -12.64 17.72
C LYS A 211 3.75 -11.43 16.86
N CYS A 212 3.55 -11.51 15.55
CA CYS A 212 4.06 -10.52 14.58
C CYS A 212 3.01 -9.47 14.15
N LYS A 213 1.73 -9.63 14.54
CA LYS A 213 0.55 -8.83 14.13
C LYS A 213 0.27 -8.74 12.63
N LYS A 214 1.16 -9.26 11.78
CA LYS A 214 0.98 -9.37 10.33
C LYS A 214 -0.18 -10.30 9.99
N GLU A 215 -0.85 -9.96 8.89
CA GLU A 215 -1.84 -10.81 8.26
C GLU A 215 -1.21 -12.13 7.78
N ILE A 216 -1.90 -13.23 8.09
CA ILE A 216 -1.58 -14.58 7.63
C ILE A 216 -2.33 -14.82 6.33
N LYS A 217 -1.57 -14.92 5.22
CA LYS A 217 -2.13 -15.08 3.87
C LYS A 217 -2.25 -16.53 3.43
N GLU A 218 -1.51 -17.45 4.05
CA GLU A 218 -1.45 -18.86 3.67
C GLU A 218 -1.79 -19.74 4.88
N ALA A 219 -2.74 -20.66 4.69
CA ALA A 219 -2.98 -21.74 5.65
C ALA A 219 -1.81 -22.74 5.63
N LYS A 220 -1.71 -23.55 6.69
CA LYS A 220 -0.63 -24.52 6.90
C LYS A 220 -0.55 -25.44 5.68
N LYS A 221 0.56 -25.40 4.94
CA LYS A 221 0.86 -26.37 3.88
C LYS A 221 2.01 -27.24 4.37
N GLU A 222 1.75 -28.53 4.48
CA GLU A 222 2.81 -29.53 4.51
C GLU A 222 3.46 -29.54 3.13
N ILE A 223 4.76 -29.23 3.10
CA ILE A 223 5.54 -29.31 1.87
C ILE A 223 6.34 -30.59 1.96
N ILE A 224 5.94 -31.56 1.14
CA ILE A 224 6.71 -32.78 0.94
C ILE A 224 7.74 -32.48 -0.17
N GLU A 225 9.01 -32.54 0.19
CA GLU A 225 10.14 -32.35 -0.71
C GLU A 225 10.86 -33.69 -0.92
N PHE A 226 11.01 -34.11 -2.17
CA PHE A 226 11.80 -35.26 -2.57
C PHE A 226 13.19 -34.80 -2.98
N ILE A 227 14.23 -35.33 -2.34
CA ILE A 227 15.63 -35.04 -2.68
C ILE A 227 16.31 -36.30 -3.20
N CYS A 228 16.88 -36.22 -4.40
CA CYS A 228 17.69 -37.30 -4.95
C CYS A 228 19.00 -37.43 -4.17
N PRO A 229 19.32 -38.58 -3.57
CA PRO A 229 20.53 -38.74 -2.75
C PRO A 229 21.84 -38.72 -3.56
N ARG A 230 21.77 -38.72 -4.89
CA ARG A 230 22.94 -38.76 -5.78
C ARG A 230 23.24 -37.43 -6.47
N CYS A 231 22.21 -36.69 -6.85
CA CYS A 231 22.37 -35.45 -7.64
C CYS A 231 21.72 -34.22 -7.00
N ASP A 232 21.20 -34.37 -5.79
CA ASP A 232 20.54 -33.32 -5.00
C ASP A 232 19.38 -32.60 -5.69
N GLN A 233 18.85 -33.20 -6.78
CA GLN A 233 17.66 -32.69 -7.45
C GLN A 233 16.50 -32.71 -6.45
N LYS A 234 15.82 -31.57 -6.31
CA LYS A 234 14.67 -31.38 -5.41
C LYS A 234 13.39 -31.28 -6.21
N ILE A 235 12.38 -32.04 -5.82
CA ILE A 235 11.05 -32.02 -6.43
C ILE A 235 10.01 -31.93 -5.31
N VAL A 236 9.08 -30.99 -5.42
CA VAL A 236 7.98 -30.83 -4.46
C VAL A 236 6.75 -31.56 -5.01
N GLY A 237 6.12 -32.42 -4.21
CA GLY A 237 4.94 -33.18 -4.64
C GLY A 237 4.31 -33.97 -3.49
N ASP A 238 3.06 -34.39 -3.67
CA ASP A 238 2.23 -35.07 -2.66
C ASP A 238 2.26 -36.61 -2.78
N GLN A 239 3.16 -37.14 -3.61
CA GLN A 239 3.26 -38.57 -3.90
C GLN A 239 3.87 -39.34 -2.71
N ASN A 240 3.63 -40.66 -2.65
CA ASN A 240 4.23 -41.50 -1.60
C ASN A 240 5.72 -41.81 -1.85
N PHE A 241 6.10 -41.91 -3.12
CA PHE A 241 7.46 -42.19 -3.55
C PHE A 241 7.71 -41.53 -4.91
N LEU A 242 8.92 -41.03 -5.13
CA LEU A 242 9.30 -40.38 -6.38
C LEU A 242 10.66 -40.89 -6.85
N LYS A 243 10.79 -41.09 -8.17
CA LYS A 243 12.04 -41.52 -8.81
C LYS A 243 12.68 -40.33 -9.51
N CYS A 244 13.98 -40.14 -9.31
CA CYS A 244 14.71 -39.06 -9.97
C CYS A 244 14.82 -39.34 -11.47
N GLU A 245 14.33 -38.42 -12.32
CA GLU A 245 14.38 -38.56 -13.79
C GLU A 245 15.82 -38.67 -14.33
N LYS A 246 16.78 -38.00 -13.68
CA LYS A 246 18.19 -38.00 -14.12
C LYS A 246 18.98 -39.22 -13.66
N CYS A 247 18.75 -39.67 -12.42
CA CYS A 247 19.55 -40.72 -11.79
C CYS A 247 18.85 -42.07 -11.75
N ASN A 248 17.55 -42.12 -12.07
CA ASN A 248 16.71 -43.31 -12.05
C ASN A 248 16.77 -44.07 -10.71
N ILE A 249 16.90 -43.34 -9.60
CA ILE A 249 16.90 -43.86 -8.22
C ILE A 249 15.75 -43.25 -7.43
N LEU A 250 15.36 -43.94 -6.35
CA LEU A 250 14.35 -43.44 -5.43
C LEU A 250 14.85 -42.19 -4.69
N MET A 251 14.00 -41.19 -4.57
CA MET A 251 14.30 -39.94 -3.87
C MET A 251 13.88 -40.02 -2.40
N ASN A 252 14.62 -39.34 -1.52
CA ASN A 252 14.31 -39.25 -0.10
C ASN A 252 13.17 -38.26 0.12
N LYS A 253 12.09 -38.70 0.79
CA LYS A 253 10.95 -37.86 1.18
C LYS A 253 11.31 -37.07 2.45
N MET A 254 11.18 -35.75 2.42
CA MET A 254 11.28 -34.87 3.57
C MET A 254 9.98 -34.09 3.76
N GLU A 255 9.49 -34.08 4.98
CA GLU A 255 8.26 -33.37 5.34
C GLU A 255 8.63 -32.08 6.07
N HIS A 256 8.39 -30.93 5.42
CA HIS A 256 8.61 -29.62 6.01
C HIS A 256 7.28 -29.03 6.47
N THR A 257 7.20 -28.67 7.75
CA THR A 257 6.09 -27.87 8.26
C THR A 257 6.47 -26.39 8.18
N LYS A 258 5.84 -25.65 7.26
CA LYS A 258 6.06 -24.21 7.15
C LYS A 258 5.20 -23.48 8.18
N SER A 259 5.79 -22.51 8.88
CA SER A 259 5.05 -21.67 9.82
C SER A 259 4.05 -20.75 9.11
N LEU A 260 2.90 -20.46 9.75
CA LEU A 260 1.83 -19.62 9.18
C LEU A 260 2.24 -18.15 9.01
N CYS A 261 2.96 -17.54 9.98
CA CYS A 261 3.59 -16.21 9.81
C CYS A 261 5.07 -16.36 9.41
N PRO A 262 5.61 -15.45 8.57
CA PRO A 262 7.05 -15.32 8.33
C PRO A 262 7.94 -15.13 9.58
N CYS A 263 7.36 -14.81 10.74
CA CYS A 263 8.07 -14.70 12.02
C CYS A 263 8.29 -16.04 12.75
N GLY A 264 7.86 -17.16 12.16
CA GLY A 264 7.93 -18.49 12.75
C GLY A 264 6.74 -18.87 13.63
N SER A 265 5.78 -17.96 13.88
CA SER A 265 4.60 -18.26 14.71
C SER A 265 3.47 -18.91 13.90
N ASN A 266 2.75 -19.81 14.57
CA ASN A 266 1.53 -20.46 14.09
C ASN A 266 0.27 -19.98 14.81
N GLU A 267 0.43 -19.09 15.79
CA GLU A 267 -0.68 -18.57 16.58
C GLU A 267 -1.28 -17.32 15.92
N TYR A 268 -2.60 -17.25 15.86
CA TYR A 268 -3.32 -16.15 15.23
C TYR A 268 -4.67 -15.87 15.88
N ASN A 269 -5.14 -14.64 15.72
CA ASN A 269 -6.50 -14.25 16.01
C ASN A 269 -7.21 -13.83 14.71
N SER A 270 -8.47 -14.23 14.56
CA SER A 270 -9.33 -13.76 13.48
C SER A 270 -9.97 -12.43 13.91
N ILE A 271 -9.75 -11.39 13.12
CA ILE A 271 -10.36 -10.08 13.31
C ILE A 271 -11.31 -9.79 12.15
N PHE A 272 -12.31 -8.95 12.39
CA PHE A 272 -13.21 -8.48 11.35
C PHE A 272 -12.50 -7.47 10.43
N ASP A 273 -12.67 -7.63 9.12
CA ASP A 273 -12.23 -6.65 8.12
C ASP A 273 -13.34 -5.63 7.86
N PRO A 274 -13.25 -4.39 8.33
CA PRO A 274 -14.31 -3.41 8.10
C PRO A 274 -14.45 -3.01 6.63
N LEU A 275 -13.40 -3.17 5.82
CA LEU A 275 -13.43 -2.85 4.39
C LEU A 275 -14.25 -3.89 3.60
N SER A 276 -14.68 -4.98 4.23
CA SER A 276 -15.59 -5.94 3.60
C SER A 276 -17.06 -5.47 3.62
N ILE A 277 -17.38 -4.41 4.37
CA ILE A 277 -18.75 -3.87 4.47
C ILE A 277 -18.83 -2.36 4.24
N ILE A 278 -17.72 -1.63 4.38
CA ILE A 278 -17.62 -0.18 4.11
C ILE A 278 -16.99 0.02 2.73
N GLU A 279 -17.59 0.88 1.91
CA GLU A 279 -17.03 1.21 0.59
C GLU A 279 -15.72 1.98 0.72
N VAL A 280 -14.78 1.77 -0.21
CA VAL A 280 -13.45 2.39 -0.14
C VAL A 280 -13.54 3.92 -0.21
N ASP A 281 -14.48 4.44 -1.00
CA ASP A 281 -14.69 5.88 -1.20
C ASP A 281 -15.07 6.61 0.10
N THR A 282 -15.71 5.92 1.06
CA THR A 282 -15.99 6.42 2.43
C THR A 282 -14.73 6.85 3.20
N ILE A 283 -13.56 6.31 2.83
CA ILE A 283 -12.28 6.56 3.52
C ILE A 283 -11.34 7.40 2.64
N LEU A 284 -11.62 7.54 1.34
CA LEU A 284 -10.76 8.23 0.38
C LEU A 284 -11.04 9.73 0.30
N ILE A 285 -10.67 10.45 1.35
CA ILE A 285 -10.68 11.92 1.34
C ILE A 285 -9.63 12.43 0.34
N SER A 286 -10.02 13.34 -0.55
CA SER A 286 -9.14 13.85 -1.61
C SER A 286 -9.30 15.35 -1.83
N SER A 287 -8.30 15.98 -2.44
CA SER A 287 -8.34 17.41 -2.77
C SER A 287 -9.56 17.75 -3.62
N ARG A 288 -10.28 18.81 -3.24
CA ARG A 288 -11.50 19.30 -3.89
C ARG A 288 -12.61 18.26 -4.00
N HIS A 289 -12.65 17.31 -3.07
CA HIS A 289 -13.78 16.41 -2.88
C HIS A 289 -15.01 17.20 -2.43
N LEU A 290 -16.17 16.87 -2.99
CA LEU A 290 -17.44 17.49 -2.65
C LEU A 290 -18.38 16.45 -2.07
N PHE A 291 -19.06 16.80 -0.99
CA PHE A 291 -20.12 15.99 -0.41
C PHE A 291 -21.47 16.71 -0.57
N ARG A 292 -22.56 15.95 -0.62
CA ARG A 292 -23.91 16.53 -0.73
C ARG A 292 -24.20 17.43 0.47
N MET A 293 -24.64 18.66 0.24
CA MET A 293 -24.93 19.61 1.32
C MET A 293 -26.15 19.18 2.15
N PRO A 294 -26.27 19.61 3.43
CA PRO A 294 -27.53 19.53 4.15
C PRO A 294 -28.64 20.21 3.35
N TYR A 295 -29.83 19.64 3.45
CA TYR A 295 -31.04 19.99 2.71
C TYR A 295 -30.99 19.83 1.19
N SER A 296 -29.87 19.44 0.59
CA SER A 296 -29.87 19.07 -0.84
C SER A 296 -30.66 17.77 -1.06
N LEU A 297 -31.47 17.73 -2.12
CA LEU A 297 -32.12 16.52 -2.59
C LEU A 297 -31.11 15.54 -3.21
N HIS A 298 -31.44 14.26 -3.15
CA HIS A 298 -30.71 13.19 -3.83
C HIS A 298 -31.42 12.81 -5.15
N GLU A 299 -30.65 12.71 -6.23
CA GLU A 299 -31.15 12.70 -7.61
C GLU A 299 -31.99 11.46 -7.94
N LYS A 300 -31.62 10.32 -7.34
CA LYS A 300 -32.28 9.02 -7.59
C LYS A 300 -33.47 8.81 -6.67
N SER A 301 -33.29 9.00 -5.36
CA SER A 301 -34.29 8.71 -4.33
C SER A 301 -35.30 9.85 -4.11
N GLY A 302 -34.95 11.09 -4.44
CA GLY A 302 -35.76 12.28 -4.16
C GLY A 302 -35.84 12.66 -2.69
N LEU A 303 -35.10 12.00 -1.81
CA LEU A 303 -35.04 12.31 -0.39
C LEU A 303 -34.08 13.46 -0.12
N VAL A 304 -34.36 14.20 0.95
CA VAL A 304 -33.56 15.32 1.43
C VAL A 304 -32.35 14.80 2.20
N SER A 305 -31.17 15.38 1.99
CA SER A 305 -30.04 15.17 2.91
C SER A 305 -30.33 15.88 4.23
N LEU A 306 -30.82 15.15 5.22
CA LEU A 306 -31.43 15.74 6.41
C LEU A 306 -30.47 15.70 7.61
N PRO A 307 -30.11 16.84 8.24
CA PRO A 307 -29.47 16.85 9.55
C PRO A 307 -30.30 16.11 10.59
N ILE A 308 -29.65 15.28 11.40
CA ILE A 308 -30.28 14.46 12.44
C ILE A 308 -29.45 14.45 13.71
N ASP A 309 -30.10 14.14 14.81
CA ASP A 309 -29.45 13.95 16.11
C ASP A 309 -28.48 12.76 16.02
N PRO A 310 -27.16 12.97 16.25
CA PRO A 310 -26.17 11.90 16.24
C PRO A 310 -26.51 10.73 17.16
N ASP A 311 -27.21 10.97 18.27
CA ASP A 311 -27.60 9.92 19.22
C ASP A 311 -28.82 9.11 18.78
N LYS A 312 -29.56 9.58 17.76
CA LYS A 312 -30.78 8.94 17.27
C LYS A 312 -30.64 8.34 15.88
N VAL A 313 -29.40 8.19 15.37
CA VAL A 313 -29.14 7.60 14.05
C VAL A 313 -29.81 6.24 13.88
N MET A 314 -29.78 5.38 14.90
CA MET A 314 -30.40 4.04 14.83
C MET A 314 -31.93 4.09 14.68
N GLN A 315 -32.57 5.16 15.16
CA GLN A 315 -34.02 5.39 15.10
C GLN A 315 -34.46 6.06 13.80
N PHE A 316 -33.51 6.50 12.96
CA PHE A 316 -33.83 7.21 11.73
C PHE A 316 -34.50 6.31 10.70
N GLU A 317 -35.57 6.83 10.09
CA GLU A 317 -36.29 6.18 8.98
C GLU A 317 -36.29 7.08 7.75
N LYS A 318 -36.07 6.50 6.56
CA LYS A 318 -35.97 7.25 5.30
C LYS A 318 -37.19 8.14 5.00
N LYS A 319 -38.38 7.74 5.44
CA LYS A 319 -39.62 8.52 5.28
C LYS A 319 -39.54 9.91 5.95
N MET A 320 -38.72 10.05 6.99
CA MET A 320 -38.52 11.33 7.69
C MET A 320 -37.85 12.38 6.77
N ALA A 321 -37.08 11.94 5.79
CA ALA A 321 -36.38 12.79 4.82
C ALA A 321 -37.20 13.09 3.54
N HIS A 322 -38.51 12.86 3.56
CA HIS A 322 -39.35 13.19 2.41
C HIS A 322 -39.52 14.71 2.25
N PRO A 323 -39.30 15.30 1.06
CA PRO A 323 -39.27 16.77 0.88
C PRO A 323 -40.55 17.49 1.29
N ASN A 324 -41.70 16.80 1.22
CA ASN A 324 -42.99 17.37 1.62
C ASN A 324 -43.22 17.39 3.15
N THR A 325 -42.45 16.64 3.93
CA THR A 325 -42.64 16.50 5.38
C THR A 325 -41.51 17.10 6.21
N VAL A 326 -40.35 17.34 5.59
CA VAL A 326 -39.17 17.89 6.27
C VAL A 326 -39.45 19.31 6.79
N THR A 327 -39.18 19.54 8.07
CA THR A 327 -39.10 20.86 8.68
C THR A 327 -37.64 21.15 9.06
N ILE A 328 -37.23 22.42 9.07
CA ILE A 328 -35.95 22.79 9.69
C ILE A 328 -36.06 22.49 11.19
N SER A 329 -35.09 21.74 11.71
CA SER A 329 -34.92 21.49 13.15
C SER A 329 -33.84 22.41 13.71
N ASP A 330 -33.76 22.52 15.04
CA ASP A 330 -32.66 23.22 15.73
C ASP A 330 -31.29 22.52 15.54
N ILE A 331 -31.27 21.33 14.93
CA ILE A 331 -30.06 20.57 14.64
C ILE A 331 -29.41 21.10 13.36
N THR A 332 -28.30 21.81 13.53
CA THR A 332 -27.44 22.28 12.44
C THR A 332 -26.32 21.28 12.15
N PHE A 333 -26.12 20.97 10.86
CA PHE A 333 -24.97 20.16 10.44
C PHE A 333 -23.73 21.06 10.30
N MET A 334 -22.67 20.72 11.03
CA MET A 334 -21.45 21.52 11.20
C MET A 334 -21.69 22.94 11.74
N ASP A 335 -22.32 23.04 12.92
CA ASP A 335 -22.38 24.32 13.61
C ASP A 335 -20.96 24.81 13.95
N ARG A 336 -20.63 26.03 13.50
CA ARG A 336 -19.32 26.66 13.67
C ARG A 336 -19.22 27.51 14.93
N ASN A 337 -20.29 27.65 15.72
CA ASN A 337 -20.26 28.38 16.98
C ASN A 337 -19.56 27.57 18.08
N ILE A 338 -18.23 27.50 18.01
CA ILE A 338 -17.40 26.61 18.80
C ILE A 338 -16.61 27.39 19.84
N SER A 339 -16.74 26.98 21.10
CA SER A 339 -16.04 27.54 22.25
C SER A 339 -15.07 26.51 22.87
N GLY A 340 -14.15 25.98 22.06
CA GLY A 340 -13.17 25.03 22.56
C GLY A 340 -12.36 24.33 21.48
N GLU A 341 -11.35 23.58 21.92
CA GLU A 341 -10.45 22.82 21.04
C GLU A 341 -10.53 21.32 21.36
N SER A 342 -11.73 20.75 21.32
CA SER A 342 -11.98 19.34 21.67
C SER A 342 -11.28 18.37 20.71
N GLY A 343 -10.91 18.84 19.50
CA GLY A 343 -10.25 18.09 18.44
C GLY A 343 -8.77 17.78 18.65
N ARG A 344 -8.09 18.44 19.61
CA ARG A 344 -6.63 18.27 19.81
C ARG A 344 -6.25 16.81 20.02
N ARG A 345 -6.96 16.13 20.94
CA ARG A 345 -6.68 14.74 21.31
C ARG A 345 -6.88 13.79 20.15
N LEU A 346 -7.99 13.94 19.42
CA LEU A 346 -8.30 13.11 18.26
C LEU A 346 -7.22 13.25 17.19
N LEU A 347 -6.85 14.49 16.86
CA LEU A 347 -5.88 14.78 15.81
C LEU A 347 -4.48 14.28 16.18
N LEU A 348 -4.00 14.54 17.41
CA LEU A 348 -2.71 14.03 17.88
C LEU A 348 -2.66 12.50 17.84
N ASN A 349 -3.66 11.82 18.41
CA ASN A 349 -3.71 10.37 18.42
C ASN A 349 -3.74 9.78 17.00
N ALA A 350 -4.45 10.42 16.07
CA ALA A 350 -4.52 9.98 14.68
C ALA A 350 -3.18 10.16 13.95
N LEU A 351 -2.45 11.25 14.20
CA LEU A 351 -1.11 11.47 13.64
C LEU A 351 -0.09 10.47 14.21
N ASP A 352 -0.14 10.19 15.53
CA ASP A 352 0.75 9.24 16.20
C ASP A 352 0.44 7.77 15.84
N PHE A 353 -0.82 7.46 15.54
CA PHE A 353 -1.23 6.10 15.14
C PHE A 353 -0.51 5.64 13.87
N GLU A 354 -0.25 6.54 12.93
CA GLU A 354 0.53 6.22 11.75
C GLU A 354 2.00 6.00 12.06
N VAL A 355 2.61 6.78 12.98
CA VAL A 355 4.01 6.53 13.42
C VAL A 355 4.13 5.09 13.91
N LYS A 356 3.15 4.57 14.65
CA LYS A 356 3.13 3.17 15.07
C LYS A 356 2.95 2.19 13.92
N ILE A 357 2.16 2.51 12.90
CA ILE A 357 2.00 1.66 11.70
C ILE A 357 3.26 1.67 10.83
N GLU A 358 3.93 2.81 10.68
CA GLU A 358 5.21 2.95 9.98
C GLU A 358 6.31 2.23 10.74
N GLU A 359 6.41 2.42 12.07
CA GLU A 359 7.32 1.68 12.95
C GLU A 359 7.03 0.17 12.95
N GLU A 360 5.77 -0.28 12.95
CA GLU A 360 5.41 -1.71 12.84
C GLU A 360 5.64 -2.26 11.43
N ARG A 361 5.47 -1.45 10.38
CA ARG A 361 5.83 -1.80 8.99
C ARG A 361 7.35 -1.93 8.87
N ASP A 362 8.11 -1.09 9.56
CA ASP A 362 9.58 -1.13 9.59
C ASP A 362 10.10 -2.26 10.49
N TYR A 363 9.48 -2.55 11.64
CA TYR A 363 9.79 -3.76 12.43
C TYR A 363 9.45 -5.05 11.65
N GLY A 364 8.45 -4.97 10.77
CA GLY A 364 8.08 -6.04 9.85
C GLY A 364 8.89 -6.09 8.55
N ARG A 365 9.63 -5.03 8.23
CA ARG A 365 10.45 -4.88 7.03
C ARG A 365 11.76 -4.18 7.36
N GLU A 366 12.50 -4.70 8.33
CA GLU A 366 13.93 -4.82 8.12
C GLU A 366 14.17 -5.96 7.10
N MET A 367 13.66 -5.78 5.87
CA MET A 367 14.64 -5.97 4.81
C MET A 367 15.53 -4.77 4.99
N LYS A 368 16.69 -4.99 5.62
CA LYS A 368 17.87 -4.24 5.22
C LYS A 368 17.87 -4.33 3.69
N PHE A 369 17.30 -3.34 3.01
CA PHE A 369 17.72 -3.03 1.68
C PHE A 369 19.16 -2.63 1.92
N GLU A 370 20.06 -3.61 1.82
CA GLU A 370 21.40 -3.30 1.40
C GLU A 370 21.20 -2.52 0.12
N GLU A 371 21.26 -1.20 0.26
CA GLU A 371 21.39 -0.29 -0.84
C GLU A 371 22.62 -0.81 -1.57
N VAL A 372 22.37 -1.47 -2.69
CA VAL A 372 23.43 -2.10 -3.44
C VAL A 372 24.17 -0.93 -4.03
N ARG A 373 25.32 -0.61 -3.45
CA ARG A 373 26.23 0.36 -4.04
C ARG A 373 26.73 -0.26 -5.33
N ILE A 374 26.11 0.14 -6.43
CA ILE A 374 26.61 -0.15 -7.77
C ILE A 374 27.79 0.79 -7.97
N GLU A 375 28.98 0.34 -7.56
CA GLU A 375 30.23 1.12 -7.67
C GLU A 375 30.74 1.20 -9.11
N SER A 376 30.20 0.38 -10.01
CA SER A 376 30.57 0.37 -11.42
C SER A 376 29.37 0.01 -12.31
N PRO A 377 29.27 0.59 -13.52
CA PRO A 377 28.19 0.32 -14.47
C PRO A 377 28.00 -1.17 -14.73
N ILE A 378 26.77 -1.69 -14.59
CA ILE A 378 26.47 -3.10 -14.90
C ILE A 378 26.52 -3.30 -16.43
N GLN A 379 27.21 -4.35 -16.86
CA GLN A 379 27.44 -4.67 -18.27
C GLN A 379 26.23 -5.34 -18.96
N GLU A 380 26.23 -5.28 -20.30
CA GLU A 380 25.12 -5.74 -21.17
C GLU A 380 24.74 -7.22 -20.98
N ASP A 381 25.67 -8.08 -20.54
CA ASP A 381 25.43 -9.51 -20.32
C ASP A 381 24.25 -9.76 -19.37
N PHE A 382 24.04 -8.85 -18.43
CA PHE A 382 23.01 -8.92 -17.40
C PHE A 382 21.67 -8.29 -17.84
N PHE A 383 21.60 -7.62 -18.98
CA PHE A 383 20.40 -6.91 -19.42
C PHE A 383 19.25 -7.88 -19.73
N PRO A 384 18.00 -7.45 -19.52
CA PRO A 384 16.83 -8.26 -19.85
C PRO A 384 16.67 -8.41 -21.36
N PRO A 385 15.96 -9.46 -21.82
CA PRO A 385 15.72 -9.70 -23.23
C PRO A 385 15.18 -8.47 -23.97
N CYS A 386 14.22 -7.75 -23.38
CA CYS A 386 13.63 -6.58 -24.03
C CYS A 386 14.61 -5.43 -24.29
N ILE A 387 15.57 -5.19 -23.38
CA ILE A 387 16.61 -4.18 -23.58
C ILE A 387 17.62 -4.67 -24.62
N LYS A 388 18.02 -5.95 -24.55
CA LYS A 388 18.91 -6.56 -25.55
C LYS A 388 18.32 -6.48 -26.96
N GLN A 389 17.01 -6.71 -27.12
CA GLN A 389 16.36 -6.61 -28.42
C GLN A 389 16.42 -5.18 -28.99
N ILE A 390 16.16 -4.16 -28.16
CA ILE A 390 16.31 -2.76 -28.55
C ILE A 390 17.75 -2.48 -29.01
N LEU A 391 18.75 -2.96 -28.27
CA LEU A 391 20.17 -2.69 -28.54
C LEU A 391 20.71 -3.43 -29.76
N THR A 392 20.32 -4.69 -29.97
CA THR A 392 20.84 -5.53 -31.05
C THR A 392 20.21 -5.22 -32.39
N ASN A 393 18.88 -5.07 -32.43
CA ASN A 393 18.13 -5.00 -33.70
C ASN A 393 17.79 -3.57 -34.12
N GLY A 394 17.96 -2.59 -33.22
CA GLY A 394 17.44 -1.24 -33.43
C GLY A 394 15.91 -1.23 -33.60
N LEU A 395 15.37 -0.12 -34.08
CA LEU A 395 13.93 0.07 -34.25
C LEU A 395 13.58 0.81 -35.55
N ILE A 396 12.59 0.27 -36.27
CA ILE A 396 11.97 0.93 -37.43
C ILE A 396 11.19 2.16 -36.94
N ASP A 397 10.31 1.96 -35.95
CA ASP A 397 9.51 3.00 -35.29
C ASP A 397 9.65 2.93 -33.75
N GLY A 398 9.37 4.03 -33.04
CA GLY A 398 9.41 4.08 -31.57
C GLY A 398 10.76 4.46 -30.95
N LYS A 399 11.73 4.93 -31.75
CA LYS A 399 13.10 5.32 -31.32
C LYS A 399 13.13 6.32 -30.15
N LYS A 400 12.19 7.28 -30.09
CA LYS A 400 12.06 8.23 -28.98
C LYS A 400 11.69 7.53 -27.66
N ARG A 401 10.77 6.55 -27.72
CA ARG A 401 10.39 5.72 -26.57
C ARG A 401 11.55 4.84 -26.12
N ALA A 402 12.32 4.29 -27.06
CA ALA A 402 13.53 3.54 -26.74
C ALA A 402 14.62 4.39 -26.07
N ILE A 403 14.87 5.62 -26.52
CA ILE A 403 15.80 6.54 -25.84
C ILE A 403 15.35 6.78 -24.40
N PHE A 404 14.05 7.01 -24.17
CA PHE A 404 13.51 7.16 -22.81
C PHE A 404 13.68 5.90 -21.96
N ILE A 405 13.42 4.72 -22.52
CA ILE A 405 13.63 3.43 -21.83
C ILE A 405 15.11 3.23 -21.47
N LEU A 406 16.00 3.36 -22.45
CA LEU A 406 17.43 3.08 -22.31
C LEU A 406 18.10 4.06 -21.35
N SER A 407 17.84 5.37 -21.47
CA SER A 407 18.43 6.38 -20.58
C SER A 407 18.09 6.13 -19.11
N ASN A 408 16.81 5.91 -18.79
CA ASN A 408 16.38 5.64 -17.41
C ASN A 408 16.87 4.26 -16.91
N PHE A 409 16.91 3.26 -17.77
CA PHE A 409 17.42 1.93 -17.43
C PHE A 409 18.92 1.97 -17.10
N LEU A 410 19.74 2.51 -18.00
CA LEU A 410 21.20 2.59 -17.85
C LEU A 410 21.58 3.43 -16.61
N GLY A 411 20.90 4.57 -16.42
CA GLY A 411 21.15 5.42 -15.24
C GLY A 411 20.81 4.74 -13.92
N LYS A 412 19.87 3.78 -13.91
CA LYS A 412 19.53 3.00 -12.71
C LYS A 412 20.47 1.84 -12.42
N ILE A 413 21.33 1.48 -13.38
CA ILE A 413 22.31 0.40 -13.23
C ILE A 413 23.76 0.92 -13.21
N GLY A 414 23.93 2.19 -12.83
CA GLY A 414 25.24 2.78 -12.50
C GLY A 414 25.96 3.48 -13.65
N TRP A 415 25.34 3.67 -14.82
CA TRP A 415 25.97 4.40 -15.93
C TRP A 415 25.89 5.91 -15.71
N GLU A 416 26.97 6.62 -15.99
CA GLU A 416 26.99 8.08 -15.91
C GLU A 416 26.28 8.74 -17.08
N LYS A 417 25.76 9.96 -16.86
CA LYS A 417 25.05 10.75 -17.88
C LYS A 417 25.81 10.85 -19.21
N LYS A 418 27.12 11.10 -19.15
CA LYS A 418 27.98 11.25 -20.34
C LYS A 418 28.16 9.94 -21.08
N GLU A 419 28.29 8.83 -20.36
CA GLU A 419 28.40 7.49 -20.94
C GLU A 419 27.10 7.09 -21.63
N ILE A 420 25.95 7.35 -20.98
CA ILE A 420 24.62 7.11 -21.54
C ILE A 420 24.44 7.91 -22.84
N GLU A 421 24.80 9.20 -22.84
CA GLU A 421 24.68 10.04 -24.03
C GLU A 421 25.49 9.50 -25.22
N LEU A 422 26.77 9.16 -25.00
CA LEU A 422 27.63 8.58 -26.04
C LEU A 422 27.11 7.23 -26.52
N TYR A 423 26.65 6.38 -25.60
CA TYR A 423 26.12 5.06 -25.90
C TYR A 423 24.83 5.14 -26.73
N LEU A 424 23.93 6.07 -26.39
CA LEU A 424 22.69 6.30 -27.14
C LEU A 424 22.93 6.89 -28.52
N LEU A 425 23.89 7.80 -28.67
CA LEU A 425 24.28 8.34 -29.97
C LEU A 425 24.84 7.23 -30.87
N LYS A 426 25.71 6.37 -30.32
CA LYS A 426 26.26 5.21 -31.02
C LYS A 426 25.16 4.25 -31.46
N TRP A 427 24.31 3.83 -30.51
CA TRP A 427 23.16 2.96 -30.80
C TRP A 427 22.25 3.56 -31.88
N ASN A 428 21.93 4.85 -31.77
CA ASN A 428 21.04 5.51 -32.72
C ASN A 428 21.62 5.50 -34.14
N ARG A 429 22.92 5.74 -34.31
CA ARG A 429 23.59 5.78 -35.61
C ARG A 429 23.83 4.39 -36.21
N GLU A 430 24.21 3.41 -35.38
CA GLU A 430 24.68 2.11 -35.86
C GLU A 430 23.57 1.06 -35.99
N LYS A 431 22.46 1.20 -35.25
CA LYS A 431 21.44 0.15 -35.14
C LYS A 431 20.11 0.52 -35.79
N ASN A 432 19.81 1.81 -35.94
CA ASN A 432 18.55 2.24 -36.52
C ASN A 432 18.70 2.55 -38.02
N SER A 433 17.86 1.93 -38.85
CA SER A 433 17.84 2.18 -40.31
C SER A 433 17.56 3.63 -40.71
N ASN A 434 16.84 4.37 -39.87
CA ASN A 434 16.58 5.80 -39.99
C ASN A 434 16.89 6.49 -38.65
N PRO A 435 18.14 6.91 -38.37
CA PRO A 435 18.53 7.47 -37.09
C PRO A 435 17.77 8.78 -36.79
N LEU A 436 17.50 9.04 -35.51
CA LEU A 436 17.05 10.36 -35.07
C LEU A 436 18.18 11.38 -35.22
N ARG A 437 17.85 12.67 -35.38
CA ARG A 437 18.85 13.74 -35.37
C ARG A 437 19.57 13.76 -34.02
N ASP A 438 20.90 13.79 -34.02
CA ASP A 438 21.71 13.77 -32.79
C ASP A 438 21.31 14.86 -31.78
N ASN A 439 20.95 16.06 -32.28
CA ASN A 439 20.48 17.17 -31.45
C ASN A 439 19.25 16.82 -30.60
N TYR A 440 18.40 15.88 -31.03
CA TYR A 440 17.28 15.40 -30.22
C TYR A 440 17.78 14.69 -28.96
N ILE A 441 18.76 13.79 -29.12
CA ILE A 441 19.36 13.02 -28.02
C ILE A 441 20.12 13.95 -27.08
N ILE A 442 20.95 14.84 -27.63
CA ILE A 442 21.73 15.82 -26.86
C ILE A 442 20.80 16.73 -26.04
N THR A 443 19.72 17.24 -26.63
CA THR A 443 18.75 18.10 -25.93
C THR A 443 18.02 17.35 -24.83
N GLN A 444 17.62 16.10 -25.08
CA GLN A 444 17.00 15.25 -24.07
C GLN A 444 17.97 14.93 -22.92
N MET A 445 19.26 14.73 -23.21
CA MET A 445 20.27 14.48 -22.19
C MET A 445 20.58 15.72 -21.35
N LYS A 446 20.46 16.94 -21.87
CA LYS A 446 20.67 18.17 -21.06
C LYS A 446 19.82 18.19 -19.79
N THR A 447 18.52 17.90 -19.88
CA THR A 447 17.60 17.90 -18.73
C THR A 447 17.53 16.57 -17.99
N PHE A 448 18.19 15.52 -18.50
CA PHE A 448 18.22 14.21 -17.88
C PHE A 448 19.16 14.17 -16.66
N VAL A 449 18.70 13.48 -15.61
CA VAL A 449 19.45 13.18 -14.38
C VAL A 449 19.54 11.65 -14.25
N ALA A 450 20.76 11.11 -14.34
CA ALA A 450 21.00 9.67 -14.26
C ALA A 450 20.52 9.10 -12.91
N GLY A 451 19.79 7.99 -12.95
CA GLY A 451 19.31 7.31 -11.75
C GLY A 451 18.12 7.97 -11.05
N ALA A 452 17.64 9.14 -11.49
CA ALA A 452 16.50 9.81 -10.85
C ALA A 452 15.17 9.09 -11.05
N LYS A 453 14.94 8.53 -12.25
CA LYS A 453 13.68 7.84 -12.62
C LYS A 453 13.94 6.40 -13.01
N LEU A 454 12.95 5.53 -12.74
CA LEU A 454 12.95 4.16 -13.25
C LEU A 454 12.50 4.13 -14.71
N PRO A 455 12.97 3.15 -15.51
CA PRO A 455 12.33 2.88 -16.79
C PRO A 455 10.88 2.41 -16.57
N PRO A 456 10.01 2.50 -17.58
CA PRO A 456 8.63 2.01 -17.48
C PRO A 456 8.53 0.56 -17.00
N ASN A 457 7.42 0.22 -16.34
CA ASN A 457 7.16 -1.17 -15.95
C ASN A 457 6.78 -2.02 -17.17
N CYS A 458 7.13 -3.30 -17.15
CA CYS A 458 6.85 -4.23 -18.25
C CYS A 458 5.35 -4.45 -18.50
N SER A 459 4.50 -4.18 -17.50
CA SER A 459 3.04 -4.26 -17.61
C SER A 459 2.41 -3.10 -18.38
N ASN A 460 3.14 -2.00 -18.60
CA ASN A 460 2.63 -0.88 -19.37
C ASN A 460 2.68 -1.22 -20.88
N GLU A 461 1.50 -1.33 -21.48
CA GLU A 461 1.33 -1.82 -22.84
C GLU A 461 1.96 -0.89 -23.89
N ALA A 462 2.00 0.42 -23.63
CA ALA A 462 2.51 1.44 -24.55
C ALA A 462 4.04 1.46 -24.74
N TYR A 463 4.78 0.59 -24.04
CA TYR A 463 6.24 0.51 -24.11
C TYR A 463 6.69 -0.82 -24.73
N TYR A 464 7.18 -1.76 -23.92
CA TYR A 464 7.90 -2.95 -24.44
C TYR A 464 7.03 -3.86 -25.32
N LYS A 465 5.72 -3.95 -25.03
CA LYS A 465 4.78 -4.75 -25.81
C LYS A 465 4.46 -4.10 -27.16
N ASP A 466 4.05 -2.82 -27.15
CA ASP A 466 3.74 -2.06 -28.37
C ASP A 466 4.96 -1.86 -29.28
N LEU A 467 6.17 -1.75 -28.69
CA LEU A 467 7.41 -1.71 -29.46
C LEU A 467 7.81 -3.07 -30.06
N GLY A 468 7.10 -4.16 -29.74
CA GLY A 468 7.39 -5.50 -30.26
C GLY A 468 8.70 -6.10 -29.73
N VAL A 469 9.25 -5.60 -28.62
CA VAL A 469 10.55 -6.03 -28.08
C VAL A 469 10.44 -6.98 -26.88
N CYS A 470 9.22 -7.25 -26.41
CA CYS A 470 8.97 -8.07 -25.23
C CYS A 470 9.08 -9.58 -25.55
N HIS A 471 10.27 -10.17 -25.35
CA HIS A 471 10.48 -11.61 -25.41
C HIS A 471 10.73 -12.15 -23.99
N SER A 472 9.67 -12.51 -23.27
CA SER A 472 9.76 -12.91 -21.86
C SER A 472 10.48 -14.26 -21.67
N ASP A 473 11.40 -14.35 -20.72
CA ASP A 473 11.98 -15.60 -20.23
C ASP A 473 11.36 -16.01 -18.87
N ALA A 474 11.85 -17.13 -18.30
CA ALA A 474 11.38 -17.65 -17.02
C ALA A 474 11.57 -16.67 -15.84
N LEU A 475 12.49 -15.70 -15.94
CA LEU A 475 12.77 -14.73 -14.90
C LEU A 475 11.87 -13.48 -15.03
N CYS A 476 11.47 -13.12 -16.24
CA CYS A 476 10.58 -11.98 -16.50
C CYS A 476 9.22 -12.09 -15.77
N GLY A 477 8.64 -13.29 -15.65
CA GLY A 477 7.31 -13.49 -15.05
C GLY A 477 7.19 -13.12 -13.57
N ARG A 478 8.31 -12.90 -12.87
CA ARG A 478 8.35 -12.58 -11.43
C ARG A 478 8.73 -11.13 -11.15
N LEU A 479 9.01 -10.33 -12.18
CA LEU A 479 9.63 -9.01 -12.06
C LEU A 479 8.80 -7.94 -12.78
N LYS A 480 8.50 -6.85 -12.05
CA LYS A 480 7.67 -5.75 -12.58
C LYS A 480 8.45 -4.78 -13.48
N ASN A 481 9.75 -4.63 -13.24
CA ASN A 481 10.59 -3.61 -13.87
C ASN A 481 11.89 -4.23 -14.43
N PRO A 482 12.35 -3.84 -15.63
CA PRO A 482 13.57 -4.40 -16.25
C PRO A 482 14.85 -4.13 -15.45
N THR A 483 14.89 -3.06 -14.65
CA THR A 483 16.02 -2.79 -13.74
C THR A 483 16.19 -3.92 -12.72
N ASN A 484 15.09 -4.46 -12.18
CA ASN A 484 15.14 -5.52 -11.18
C ASN A 484 15.69 -6.83 -11.75
N TYR A 485 15.45 -7.10 -13.03
CA TYR A 485 16.02 -8.25 -13.74
C TYR A 485 17.55 -8.20 -13.74
N THR A 486 18.08 -7.04 -14.13
CA THR A 486 19.53 -6.81 -14.26
C THR A 486 20.21 -6.90 -12.90
N ILE A 487 19.68 -6.19 -11.91
CA ILE A 487 20.23 -6.20 -10.54
C ILE A 487 20.22 -7.61 -9.96
N LEU A 488 19.14 -8.38 -10.16
CA LEU A 488 19.05 -9.73 -9.60
C LEU A 488 20.06 -10.69 -10.25
N ARG A 489 20.23 -10.64 -11.58
CA ARG A 489 21.22 -11.47 -12.29
C ARG A 489 22.64 -11.09 -11.91
N TRP A 490 22.93 -9.80 -11.81
CA TRP A 490 24.24 -9.30 -11.39
C TRP A 490 24.58 -9.71 -9.95
N LYS A 491 23.62 -9.58 -9.02
CA LYS A 491 23.78 -10.07 -7.64
C LYS A 491 24.06 -11.56 -7.56
N ARG A 492 23.35 -12.35 -8.36
CA ARG A 492 23.56 -13.80 -8.40
C ARG A 492 24.99 -14.11 -8.85
N TRP A 493 25.44 -13.47 -9.92
CA TRP A 493 26.82 -13.62 -10.40
C TRP A 493 27.88 -13.16 -9.39
N LEU A 494 27.65 -12.08 -8.63
CA LEU A 494 28.55 -11.67 -7.56
C LEU A 494 28.68 -12.74 -6.48
N ARG A 495 27.55 -13.31 -6.04
CA ARG A 495 27.54 -14.40 -5.04
C ARG A 495 28.25 -15.64 -5.56
N ASP A 496 27.94 -16.07 -6.79
CA ASP A 496 28.57 -17.23 -7.41
C ASP A 496 30.12 -17.03 -7.47
N ARG A 497 30.60 -15.81 -7.76
CA ARG A 497 32.06 -15.50 -7.73
C ARG A 497 32.66 -15.45 -6.33
N GLU A 498 31.92 -15.02 -5.32
CA GLU A 498 32.39 -15.06 -3.93
C GLU A 498 32.50 -16.47 -3.41
N ASP A 499 31.53 -17.32 -3.75
CA ASP A 499 31.52 -18.75 -3.42
C ASP A 499 32.66 -19.49 -4.16
N ASP A 500 32.91 -19.18 -5.43
CA ASP A 500 34.05 -19.69 -6.20
C ASP A 500 35.41 -19.23 -5.65
N LYS A 501 35.48 -18.03 -5.06
CA LYS A 501 36.71 -17.54 -4.41
C LYS A 501 36.93 -18.18 -3.04
N LYS A 502 35.86 -18.49 -2.30
CA LYS A 502 35.93 -19.23 -1.04
C LYS A 502 36.33 -20.68 -1.27
N SER A 503 35.75 -21.36 -2.25
CA SER A 503 36.10 -22.74 -2.59
C SER A 503 37.57 -22.88 -3.00
N LYS A 504 38.11 -21.96 -3.82
CA LYS A 504 39.54 -21.95 -4.17
C LYS A 504 40.47 -21.71 -2.98
N LYS A 505 40.10 -20.82 -2.04
CA LYS A 505 40.87 -20.62 -0.80
C LYS A 505 40.84 -21.83 0.13
N ASP A 506 39.73 -22.56 0.15
CA ASP A 506 39.59 -23.77 0.95
C ASP A 506 40.38 -24.95 0.36
N ASP A 507 40.54 -25.02 -0.96
CA ASP A 507 41.41 -26.01 -1.62
C ASP A 507 42.90 -25.70 -1.43
N ASP A 508 43.34 -24.43 -1.58
CA ASP A 508 44.72 -24.00 -1.24
C ASP A 508 45.04 -24.25 0.26
N GLY A 509 44.04 -24.10 1.13
CA GLY A 509 44.11 -24.39 2.57
C GLY A 509 44.18 -25.88 2.91
N LYS A 510 43.70 -26.76 2.03
CA LYS A 510 43.78 -28.22 2.18
C LYS A 510 45.12 -28.77 1.71
N GLU A 511 45.66 -28.30 0.59
CA GLU A 511 47.01 -28.66 0.13
C GLU A 511 48.06 -28.33 1.20
N SER A 512 48.00 -27.13 1.79
CA SER A 512 48.91 -26.72 2.85
C SER A 512 48.74 -27.49 4.18
N LYS A 513 47.57 -28.10 4.43
CA LYS A 513 47.33 -28.99 5.59
C LYS A 513 47.78 -30.42 5.31
N GLU A 514 47.63 -30.94 4.09
CA GLU A 514 48.16 -32.24 3.71
C GLU A 514 49.69 -32.28 3.74
N ASP A 515 50.35 -31.20 3.30
CA ASP A 515 51.82 -31.07 3.40
C ASP A 515 52.31 -31.06 4.86
N LYS A 516 51.56 -30.41 5.77
CA LYS A 516 51.86 -30.44 7.22
C LYS A 516 51.60 -31.82 7.84
N LYS A 517 50.55 -32.52 7.39
CA LYS A 517 50.18 -33.85 7.89
C LYS A 517 51.15 -34.94 7.40
N ASN A 518 51.73 -34.78 6.21
CA ASN A 518 52.79 -35.64 5.72
C ASN A 518 54.10 -35.41 6.49
N LYS A 519 54.46 -34.16 6.79
CA LYS A 519 55.63 -33.87 7.67
C LYS A 519 55.46 -34.43 9.09
N SER A 520 54.26 -34.38 9.68
CA SER A 520 54.02 -34.93 11.02
C SER A 520 54.04 -36.46 11.06
N LYS A 521 53.55 -37.13 10.02
CA LYS A 521 53.62 -38.61 9.90
C LYS A 521 55.05 -39.12 9.76
N VAL A 522 55.92 -38.40 9.06
CA VAL A 522 57.35 -38.76 8.95
C VAL A 522 58.05 -38.62 10.31
N ASN A 523 57.71 -37.61 11.11
CA ASN A 523 58.29 -37.43 12.44
C ASN A 523 57.83 -38.49 13.44
N GLN A 524 56.54 -38.87 13.45
CA GLN A 524 56.04 -39.95 14.32
C GLN A 524 56.70 -41.30 13.99
N LYS A 525 56.90 -41.61 12.71
CA LYS A 525 57.57 -42.85 12.29
C LYS A 525 59.04 -42.90 12.74
N ASN A 526 59.71 -41.74 12.79
CA ASN A 526 61.07 -41.63 13.30
C ASN A 526 61.15 -41.73 14.83
N GLU A 527 60.11 -41.34 15.57
CA GLU A 527 60.03 -41.51 17.02
C GLU A 527 59.72 -42.95 17.43
N GLU A 528 58.84 -43.65 16.71
CA GLU A 528 58.58 -45.09 16.93
C GLU A 528 59.83 -45.95 16.67
N LEU A 529 60.61 -45.62 15.64
CA LEU A 529 61.90 -46.30 15.38
C LEU A 529 62.93 -46.08 16.49
N LYS A 530 62.89 -44.93 17.18
CA LYS A 530 63.75 -44.65 18.33
C LYS A 530 63.26 -45.34 19.61
N ALA A 531 61.95 -45.45 19.80
CA ALA A 531 61.36 -46.15 20.94
C ALA A 531 61.62 -47.67 20.89
N ASN A 532 61.54 -48.28 19.71
CA ASN A 532 61.83 -49.70 19.55
C ASN A 532 63.31 -50.03 19.83
N LYS A 533 64.25 -49.18 19.38
CA LYS A 533 65.68 -49.32 19.72
C LYS A 533 65.96 -49.20 21.22
N ASN A 534 65.18 -48.39 21.95
CA ASN A 534 65.34 -48.24 23.40
C ASN A 534 64.74 -49.39 24.20
N ASN A 535 63.74 -50.10 23.67
CA ASN A 535 63.19 -51.29 24.30
C ASN A 535 64.08 -52.53 24.09
N GLU A 536 64.68 -52.69 22.90
CA GLU A 536 65.68 -53.75 22.67
C GLU A 536 66.88 -53.60 23.62
N ASN A 537 67.37 -52.37 23.84
CA ASN A 537 68.47 -52.12 24.78
C ASN A 537 68.09 -52.38 26.26
N LYS A 538 66.81 -52.27 26.63
CA LYS A 538 66.34 -52.56 28.01
C LYS A 538 66.14 -54.05 28.27
N GLU A 539 65.75 -54.82 27.26
CA GLU A 539 65.68 -56.28 27.38
C GLU A 539 67.08 -56.93 27.46
N ASP A 540 68.08 -56.31 26.83
CA ASP A 540 69.50 -56.69 26.94
C ASP A 540 70.14 -56.32 28.30
N GLU A 541 69.63 -55.32 29.02
CA GLU A 541 70.09 -55.00 30.39
C GLU A 541 69.45 -55.91 31.45
N ILE A 542 68.17 -56.28 31.28
CA ILE A 542 67.45 -57.17 32.23
C ILE A 542 67.94 -58.63 32.13
N SER A 543 68.44 -59.05 30.96
CA SER A 543 69.07 -60.35 30.79
C SER A 543 70.47 -60.43 31.45
N LYS A 544 71.23 -59.33 31.47
CA LYS A 544 72.54 -59.26 32.14
C LYS A 544 72.48 -59.18 33.66
N GLU A 545 71.41 -58.64 34.25
CA GLU A 545 71.23 -58.62 35.72
C GLU A 545 70.84 -59.99 36.31
N LYS A 546 70.33 -60.92 35.49
CA LYS A 546 69.97 -62.28 35.95
C LYS A 546 71.15 -63.27 35.96
N GLU A 547 72.27 -62.94 35.31
CA GLU A 547 73.49 -63.79 35.31
C GLU A 547 74.48 -63.46 36.45
N ASN A 548 74.30 -62.35 37.19
CA ASN A 548 75.17 -61.97 38.32
C ASN A 548 74.63 -62.36 39.71
N LYS A 549 73.63 -63.25 39.76
CA LYS A 549 73.17 -63.93 40.98
C LYS A 549 73.11 -65.44 40.76
N ASN A 550 74.28 -66.05 40.57
CA ASN A 550 74.59 -67.44 40.93
C ASN A 550 76.10 -67.67 40.90
#